data_AF-A0A8T5IBZ2-F1
#
_entry.id   AF-A0A8T5IBZ2-F1
#
_cell.length_a   1.000
_cell.length_b   1.000
_cell.length_c   1.000
_cell.angle_alpha   90.00
_cell.angle_beta   90.00
_cell.angle_gamma   90.00
#
_symmetry.space_group_name_H-M   'P 1'
#
loop_
_entity.id
_entity.type
_entity.pdbx_description
1 polymer ?
#
loop_
_entity_poly.entity_id
_entity_poly.type
_entity_poly.pdbx_seq_one_letter_code
_entity_poly.pdbx_strand_id
1 'polypeptide(L)' 'MAKISPTSIKYSIIATFVADGPFQKPDVIGALFGQTEGLLGSDMELRELQKEGKIGRIEVDLVTEGGKTTGEIIIPSAL' A
#
# COMPACT_ATOMS: atom_id res chain seq x y z
N MET A 1 -1.30 -30.97 13.47
CA MET A 1 -1.70 -29.81 12.63
C MET A 1 -0.89 -28.62 13.08
N ALA A 2 0.13 -28.23 12.31
CA ALA A 2 0.95 -27.07 12.66
C ALA A 2 0.08 -25.82 12.58
N LYS A 3 -0.06 -25.12 13.71
CA LYS A 3 -0.70 -23.82 13.81
C LYS A 3 0.23 -22.87 13.07
N ILE A 4 -0.14 -22.47 11.85
CA ILE A 4 0.57 -21.41 11.13
C ILE A 4 0.39 -20.17 12.00
N SER A 5 1.44 -19.77 12.72
CA SER A 5 1.45 -18.50 13.43
C SER A 5 1.09 -17.40 12.43
N PRO A 6 0.19 -16.45 12.77
CA PRO A 6 -0.11 -15.36 11.86
C PRO A 6 1.22 -14.70 11.53
N THR A 7 1.52 -14.55 10.23
CA THR A 7 2.76 -13.93 9.77
C THR A 7 2.86 -12.56 10.44
N SER A 8 3.74 -12.43 11.44
CA SER A 8 3.82 -11.20 12.21
C SER A 8 4.37 -10.12 11.29
N ILE A 9 3.69 -8.98 11.20
CA ILE A 9 4.21 -7.79 10.53
C ILE A 9 5.58 -7.47 11.15
N LYS A 10 6.64 -7.49 10.33
CA LYS A 10 8.02 -7.20 10.76
C LYS A 10 8.43 -5.78 10.42
N TYR A 11 7.94 -5.27 9.29
CA TYR A 11 8.30 -3.98 8.74
C TYR A 11 7.06 -3.19 8.37
N SER A 12 7.19 -1.87 8.35
CA SER A 12 6.18 -0.96 7.84
C SER A 12 6.82 -0.06 6.79
N ILE A 13 6.31 -0.13 5.55
CA ILE A 13 6.71 0.76 4.48
C ILE A 13 5.82 1.99 4.59
N ILE A 14 6.43 3.16 4.79
CA ILE A 14 5.73 4.43 4.92
C ILE A 14 6.14 5.32 3.76
N ALA A 15 5.17 5.82 3.02
CA ALA A 15 5.37 6.75 1.92
C ALA A 15 4.42 7.94 2.08
N THR A 16 4.90 9.14 1.77
CA THR A 16 4.07 10.35 1.78
C THR A 16 4.07 11.00 0.40
N PHE A 17 2.96 11.66 0.05
CA PHE A 17 2.83 12.36 -1.22
C PHE A 17 2.01 13.64 -1.09
N VAL A 18 2.15 14.51 -2.08
CA VAL A 18 1.35 15.72 -2.25
C VAL A 18 0.81 15.73 -3.67
N ALA A 19 -0.48 16.00 -3.82
CA ALA A 19 -1.13 16.09 -5.11
C ALA A 19 -2.10 17.29 -5.16
N ASP A 20 -2.32 17.82 -6.37
CA ASP A 20 -3.27 18.92 -6.60
C ASP A 20 -4.67 18.37 -6.90
N GLY A 21 -5.68 18.92 -6.22
CA GLY A 21 -7.07 18.51 -6.32
C GLY A 21 -7.49 17.52 -5.23
N PRO A 22 -8.82 17.31 -5.07
CA PRO A 22 -9.33 16.37 -4.09
C PRO A 22 -9.13 14.93 -4.57
N PHE A 23 -8.55 14.09 -3.71
CA PHE A 23 -8.44 12.64 -3.94
C PHE A 23 -9.19 11.85 -2.89
N GLN A 24 -9.61 10.65 -3.27
CA GLN A 24 -10.14 9.66 -2.35
C GLN A 24 -9.17 8.50 -2.20
N LYS A 25 -9.31 7.77 -1.09
CA LYS A 25 -8.50 6.58 -0.81
C LYS A 25 -8.49 5.56 -1.96
N PRO A 26 -9.61 5.24 -2.64
CA PRO A 26 -9.61 4.34 -3.79
C PRO A 26 -8.74 4.82 -4.96
N ASP A 27 -8.66 6.13 -5.20
CA ASP A 27 -7.86 6.71 -6.29
C ASP A 27 -6.37 6.45 -6.06
N VAL A 28 -5.90 6.65 -4.82
CA VAL A 28 -4.51 6.43 -4.41
C VAL A 28 -4.15 4.95 -4.46
N ILE A 29 -5.05 4.07 -3.99
CA ILE A 29 -4.85 2.61 -4.06
C ILE A 29 -4.78 2.18 -5.54
N GLY A 30 -5.69 2.67 -6.38
CA GLY A 30 -5.70 2.39 -7.80
C GLY A 30 -4.41 2.84 -8.49
N ALA A 31 -3.93 4.04 -8.15
CA ALA A 31 -2.66 4.55 -8.65
C ALA A 31 -1.47 3.70 -8.20
N LEU A 32 -1.41 3.27 -6.92
CA LEU A 32 -0.35 2.40 -6.43
C LEU A 32 -0.28 1.07 -7.18
N PHE A 33 -1.43 0.39 -7.34
CA PHE A 33 -1.46 -0.87 -8.08
C PHE A 33 -1.15 -0.67 -9.56
N GLY A 34 -1.79 0.31 -10.21
CA GLY A 34 -1.61 0.56 -11.64
C GLY A 34 -0.20 1.02 -12.01
N GLN A 35 0.48 1.79 -11.14
CA GLN A 35 1.85 2.24 -11.40
C GLN A 35 2.91 1.22 -11.05
N THR A 36 2.63 0.25 -10.17
CA THR A 36 3.62 -0.77 -9.77
C THR A 36 3.51 -2.06 -10.59
N GLU A 37 2.39 -2.29 -11.27
CA GLU A 37 2.16 -3.45 -12.13
C GLU A 37 3.25 -3.56 -13.21
N GLY A 38 3.90 -4.72 -13.29
CA GLY A 38 4.93 -5.01 -14.29
C GLY A 38 6.31 -4.38 -14.05
N LEU A 39 6.53 -3.57 -13.01
CA LEU A 39 7.82 -2.91 -12.79
C LEU A 39 8.92 -3.84 -12.26
N LEU A 40 8.57 -4.77 -11.36
CA LEU A 40 9.54 -5.55 -10.58
C LEU A 40 9.44 -7.07 -10.82
N GLY A 41 8.63 -7.50 -11.78
CA GLY A 41 8.29 -8.90 -12.04
C GLY A 41 7.17 -9.45 -11.14
N SER A 42 6.63 -10.61 -11.51
CA SER A 42 5.42 -11.21 -10.91
C SER A 42 5.51 -11.40 -9.40
N ASP A 43 6.70 -11.77 -8.90
CA ASP A 43 6.90 -12.16 -7.50
C ASP A 43 6.95 -10.94 -6.56
N MET A 44 7.12 -9.75 -7.13
CA MET A 44 7.20 -8.47 -6.44
C MET A 44 5.97 -7.58 -6.72
N GLU A 45 4.95 -8.12 -7.38
CA GLU A 45 3.69 -7.42 -7.57
C GLU A 45 2.92 -7.31 -6.25
N LEU A 46 2.47 -6.10 -5.91
CA LEU A 46 1.74 -5.84 -4.66
C LEU A 46 0.51 -6.75 -4.49
N ARG A 47 -0.16 -7.11 -5.59
CA ARG A 47 -1.37 -7.95 -5.56
C ARG A 47 -1.03 -9.39 -5.16
N GLU A 48 0.02 -9.97 -5.72
CA GLU A 48 0.48 -11.31 -5.36
C GLU A 48 1.09 -11.32 -3.96
N LEU A 49 1.90 -10.30 -3.61
CA LEU A 49 2.44 -10.13 -2.26
C LEU A 49 1.34 -10.08 -1.19
N GLN A 50 0.23 -9.40 -1.46
CA GLN A 50 -0.91 -9.33 -0.54
C GLN A 50 -1.65 -10.66 -0.44
N LYS A 51 -1.83 -11.36 -1.56
CA LYS A 51 -2.48 -12.69 -1.64
C LYS A 51 -1.66 -13.77 -0.92
N GLU A 52 -0.33 -13.70 -1.00
CA GLU A 52 0.58 -14.58 -0.27
C GLU A 52 0.74 -14.21 1.22
N GLY A 53 0.15 -13.09 1.66
CA GLY A 53 0.26 -12.60 3.03
C GLY A 53 1.64 -12.06 3.38
N LYS A 54 2.47 -11.73 2.38
CA LYS A 54 3.78 -11.07 2.53
C LYS A 54 3.63 -9.58 2.87
N ILE A 55 2.57 -8.95 2.39
CA ILE A 55 2.16 -7.61 2.80
C ILE A 55 0.74 -7.60 3.37
N GLY A 56 0.47 -6.66 4.26
CA GLY A 56 -0.82 -6.45 4.91
C GLY A 56 -1.78 -5.60 4.09
N ARG A 57 -2.77 -5.01 4.77
CA ARG A 57 -3.66 -4.03 4.17
C ARG A 57 -2.90 -2.73 3.94
N ILE A 58 -3.03 -2.19 2.73
CA ILE A 58 -2.52 -0.85 2.41
C ILE A 58 -3.45 0.16 3.08
N GLU A 59 -2.90 0.90 4.04
CA GLU A 59 -3.57 2.00 4.69
C GLU A 59 -3.17 3.29 3.99
N VAL A 60 -4.14 4.19 3.87
CA VAL A 60 -3.97 5.48 3.21
C VAL A 60 -4.79 6.47 4.02
N ASP A 61 -4.12 7.51 4.49
CA ASP A 61 -4.70 8.66 5.15
C ASP A 61 -4.51 9.89 4.28
N LEU A 62 -5.57 10.67 4.11
CA LEU A 62 -5.60 11.82 3.22
C LEU A 62 -6.10 13.05 3.96
N VAL A 63 -5.39 14.15 3.79
CA VAL A 63 -5.77 15.47 4.29
C VAL A 63 -5.85 16.40 3.10
N THR A 64 -7.00 17.03 2.88
CA THR A 64 -7.18 17.97 1.76
C THR A 64 -7.43 19.37 2.31
N GLU A 65 -6.52 20.29 2.03
CA GLU A 65 -6.58 21.68 2.45
C GLU A 65 -6.17 22.61 1.30
N GLY A 66 -6.93 23.69 1.08
CA GLY A 66 -6.59 24.69 0.06
C GLY A 66 -6.47 24.16 -1.38
N GLY A 67 -7.18 23.07 -1.70
CA GLY A 67 -7.13 22.44 -3.02
C GLY A 67 -5.91 21.53 -3.24
N LYS A 68 -5.10 21.28 -2.20
CA LYS A 68 -4.03 20.27 -2.22
C LYS A 68 -4.37 19.13 -1.28
N THR A 69 -4.02 17.92 -1.67
CA THR A 69 -4.12 16.73 -0.82
C THR A 69 -2.73 16.25 -0.44
N THR A 70 -2.46 16.17 0.85
CA THR A 70 -1.36 15.39 1.42
C THR A 70 -1.85 14.00 1.76
N GLY A 71 -1.06 12.99 1.44
CA GLY A 71 -1.37 11.61 1.79
C GLY A 71 -0.22 10.88 2.44
N GLU A 72 -0.55 10.02 3.39
CA GLU A 72 0.34 9.04 4.01
C GLU A 72 -0.13 7.64 3.64
N ILE A 73 0.78 6.81 3.16
CA ILE A 73 0.55 5.43 2.74
C ILE A 73 1.37 4.54 3.65
N ILE A 74 0.72 3.56 4.27
CA ILE A 74 1.33 2.59 5.17
C ILE A 74 1.07 1.19 4.63
N ILE A 75 2.15 0.44 4.37
CA ILE A 75 2.09 -0.95 3.92
C ILE A 75 2.83 -1.83 4.92
N PRO A 76 2.09 -2.56 5.78
CA PRO A 76 2.69 -3.56 6.65
C PRO A 76 3.32 -4.67 5.80
N SER A 77 4.51 -5.13 6.16
CA SER A 77 5.21 -6.22 5.48
C SER A 77 5.75 -7.23 6.48
N ALA A 78 5.70 -8.50 6.08
CA ALA A 78 6.20 -9.63 6.84
C ALA A 78 7.43 -10.30 6.21
N LEU A 79 7.87 -9.78 5.05
CA LEU A 79 9.15 -10.13 4.42
C LEU A 79 10.32 -9.87 5.37
#